data_AF-A0A363CWV6-F1
#
_entry.id   AF-A0A363CWV6-F1
#
_cell.length_a   1.000
_cell.length_b   1.000
_cell.length_c   1.000
_cell.angle_alpha   90.00
_cell.angle_beta   90.00
_cell.angle_gamma   90.00
#
_symmetry.space_group_name_H-M   'P 1'
#
loop_
_entity.id
_entity.type
_entity.pdbx_description
1 polymer ?
#
loop_
_entity_poly.entity_id
_entity_poly.type
_entity_poly.pdbx_seq_one_letter_code
_entity_poly.pdbx_strand_id
1 'polypeptide(L)'
;MNKFSKILSISILLSSGLFAASSDENIISFEQKRITQNPNVKIKDIKISTKKELPLNGWFGYILDVQANVQGKDINAKDILFSDGKYISLELIDSETGKSLKDLVTPNLTDNYHDKSKLIAGNANAKEKIVIFSDPLCPFCKDYVPDVIKFVNKNSNNIALYYYHFPLMALHPAAAPLSKLVEVAKHKGVKDIELKVYETDWEKYFDVKSVDEKKILEAFNKEFNTSIKLEEISTKEINLLLEKDISMGEEVLVSGTPTIFINGVKDSSRLKYETLGKK
;
A
#
# COMPACT_ATOMS: atom_id res chain seq x y z
N MET A 1 -62.38 22.81 30.19
CA MET A 1 -61.25 23.75 30.02
C MET A 1 -60.24 23.49 31.13
N ASN A 2 -59.07 22.95 30.79
CA ASN A 2 -57.79 23.27 31.45
C ASN A 2 -56.66 22.63 30.63
N LYS A 3 -56.10 23.46 29.74
CA LYS A 3 -54.86 23.22 29.03
C LYS A 3 -53.73 23.79 29.89
N PHE A 4 -52.83 22.96 30.39
CA PHE A 4 -51.44 23.34 30.72
C PHE A 4 -50.60 22.08 30.50
N SER A 5 -50.26 21.83 29.23
CA SER A 5 -48.95 22.17 28.63
C SER A 5 -47.89 21.13 29.01
N LYS A 6 -47.79 20.12 28.15
CA LYS A 6 -46.62 19.26 27.99
C LYS A 6 -45.45 20.16 27.58
N ILE A 7 -44.52 20.45 28.50
CA ILE A 7 -43.21 20.96 28.10
C ILE A 7 -42.43 19.77 27.56
N LEU A 8 -42.32 19.80 26.24
CA LEU A 8 -41.71 18.81 25.38
C LEU A 8 -40.19 18.83 25.58
N SER A 9 -39.64 17.67 25.91
CA SER A 9 -38.21 17.37 25.96
C SER A 9 -37.54 17.65 24.61
N ILE A 10 -36.91 18.82 24.46
CA ILE A 10 -36.02 19.14 23.34
C ILE A 10 -34.73 19.74 23.93
N SER A 11 -33.77 18.90 24.31
CA SER A 11 -32.41 19.34 24.72
C SER A 11 -31.35 18.23 24.61
N ILE A 12 -31.46 17.28 23.67
CA ILE A 12 -30.51 16.14 23.57
C ILE A 12 -29.78 16.03 22.21
N LEU A 13 -30.04 16.89 21.22
CA LEU A 13 -29.38 16.79 19.91
C LEU A 13 -28.18 17.73 19.69
N LEU A 14 -27.88 18.64 20.64
CA LEU A 14 -26.75 19.58 20.50
C LEU A 14 -25.45 19.11 21.17
N SER A 15 -25.52 18.21 22.15
CA SER A 15 -24.33 17.75 22.87
C SER A 15 -23.50 16.74 22.07
N SER A 16 -24.14 15.78 21.38
CA SER A 16 -23.44 14.77 20.58
C SER A 16 -22.62 15.39 19.44
N GLY A 17 -23.11 16.46 18.80
CA GLY A 17 -22.38 17.19 17.77
C GLY A 17 -21.14 17.92 18.29
N LEU A 18 -21.21 18.54 19.48
CA LEU A 18 -20.08 19.24 20.11
C LEU A 18 -19.00 18.27 20.62
N PHE A 19 -19.40 17.12 21.17
CA PHE A 19 -18.45 16.07 21.58
C PHE A 19 -17.78 15.40 20.38
N ALA A 20 -18.50 15.14 19.29
CA ALA A 20 -17.93 14.57 18.08
C ALA A 20 -16.98 15.55 17.35
N ALA A 21 -17.31 16.85 17.32
CA ALA A 21 -16.42 17.87 16.76
C ALA A 21 -15.14 18.03 17.57
N SER A 22 -15.23 18.06 18.90
CA SER A 22 -14.05 18.17 19.77
C SER A 22 -13.17 16.91 19.76
N SER A 23 -13.73 15.72 19.58
CA SER A 23 -12.93 14.50 19.42
C SER A 23 -12.11 14.51 18.14
N ASP A 24 -12.66 14.96 17.02
CA ASP A 24 -11.98 14.93 15.72
C ASP A 24 -10.85 15.99 15.65
N GLU A 25 -11.02 17.14 16.28
CA GLU A 25 -9.94 18.13 16.47
C GLU A 25 -8.79 17.59 17.31
N ASN A 26 -9.08 16.79 18.35
CA ASN A 26 -8.05 16.14 19.17
C ASN A 26 -7.24 15.13 18.35
N ILE A 27 -7.89 14.40 17.43
CA ILE A 27 -7.22 13.47 16.51
C ILE A 27 -6.24 14.20 15.60
N ILE A 28 -6.68 15.27 14.93
CA ILE A 28 -5.84 16.07 14.05
C ILE A 28 -4.68 16.70 14.83
N SER A 29 -4.96 17.23 16.02
CA SER A 29 -3.95 17.85 16.89
C SER A 29 -2.90 16.85 17.36
N PHE A 30 -3.32 15.63 17.72
CA PHE A 30 -2.39 14.54 18.05
C PHE A 30 -1.49 14.22 16.85
N GLU A 31 -2.07 14.08 15.67
CA GLU A 31 -1.33 13.72 14.47
C GLU A 31 -0.31 14.78 14.09
N GLN A 32 -0.72 16.05 14.13
CA GLN A 32 0.15 17.19 13.91
C GLN A 32 1.34 17.17 14.88
N LYS A 33 1.07 16.94 16.17
CA LYS A 33 2.11 16.86 17.20
C LYS A 33 3.04 15.67 16.99
N ARG A 34 2.52 14.50 16.61
CA ARG A 34 3.30 13.28 16.37
C ARG A 34 4.24 13.45 15.18
N ILE A 35 3.75 13.97 14.06
CA ILE A 35 4.54 14.13 12.83
C ILE A 35 5.62 15.22 12.99
N THR A 36 5.30 16.34 13.66
CA THR A 36 6.26 17.43 13.90
C THR A 36 7.39 17.08 14.88
N GLN A 37 7.35 15.89 15.51
CA GLN A 37 8.51 15.40 16.26
C GLN A 37 9.73 15.18 15.35
N ASN A 38 9.52 14.96 14.06
CA ASN A 38 10.60 14.96 13.08
C ASN A 38 10.86 16.40 12.61
N PRO A 39 12.02 17.00 12.96
CA PRO A 39 12.32 18.39 12.60
C PRO A 39 12.46 18.63 11.08
N ASN A 40 12.58 17.55 10.29
CA ASN A 40 12.67 17.64 8.84
C ASN A 40 11.31 17.72 8.14
N VAL A 41 10.20 17.67 8.89
CA VAL A 41 8.83 17.65 8.35
C VAL A 41 8.12 18.96 8.66
N LYS A 42 7.58 19.60 7.62
CA LYS A 42 6.71 20.77 7.73
C LYS A 42 5.32 20.41 7.23
N ILE A 43 4.36 20.30 8.15
CA ILE A 43 2.98 19.97 7.81
C ILE A 43 2.33 21.16 7.12
N LYS A 44 1.63 20.90 6.01
CA LYS A 44 0.81 21.88 5.29
C LYS A 44 -0.66 21.75 5.66
N ASP A 45 -1.16 20.52 5.72
CA ASP A 45 -2.57 20.23 5.96
C ASP A 45 -2.72 18.80 6.53
N ILE A 46 -3.69 18.60 7.43
CA ILE A 46 -4.11 17.27 7.89
C ILE A 46 -5.64 17.26 7.88
N LYS A 47 -6.22 16.29 7.18
CA LYS A 47 -7.67 16.13 7.08
C LYS A 47 -8.07 14.71 7.38
N ILE A 48 -9.13 14.53 8.16
CA ILE A 48 -9.78 13.23 8.31
C ILE A 48 -10.53 12.94 7.00
N SER A 49 -10.05 11.98 6.23
CA SER A 49 -10.69 11.53 4.98
C SER A 49 -11.67 10.39 5.21
N THR A 50 -11.52 9.64 6.30
CA THR A 50 -12.48 8.60 6.70
C THR A 50 -12.57 8.50 8.22
N LYS A 51 -13.79 8.31 8.72
CA LYS A 51 -14.10 7.93 10.10
C LYS A 51 -15.06 6.76 10.07
N LYS A 52 -14.65 5.61 10.59
CA LYS A 52 -15.42 4.36 10.56
C LYS A 52 -15.56 3.78 11.95
N GLU A 53 -16.79 3.50 12.36
CA GLU A 53 -17.05 2.79 13.61
C GLU A 53 -16.49 1.35 13.54
N LEU A 54 -15.78 0.95 14.58
CA LEU A 54 -15.18 -0.37 14.70
C LEU A 54 -16.12 -1.34 15.41
N PRO A 55 -15.94 -2.66 15.28
CA PRO A 55 -16.59 -3.67 16.13
C PRO A 55 -16.01 -3.68 17.56
N LEU A 56 -15.64 -2.52 18.07
CA LEU A 56 -15.13 -2.26 19.41
C LEU A 56 -15.90 -1.04 19.93
N ASN A 57 -16.73 -1.25 20.95
CA ASN A 57 -17.72 -0.27 21.38
C ASN A 57 -17.08 1.09 21.67
N GLY A 58 -17.56 2.14 20.99
CA GLY A 58 -17.09 3.52 21.12
C GLY A 58 -15.81 3.85 20.34
N TRP A 59 -15.15 2.88 19.72
CA TRP A 59 -13.92 3.11 18.96
C TRP A 59 -14.20 3.33 17.47
N PHE A 60 -13.44 4.26 16.90
CA PHE A 60 -13.45 4.59 15.49
C PHE A 60 -12.06 4.41 14.91
N GLY A 61 -12.00 3.93 13.67
CA GLY A 61 -10.81 4.01 12.82
C GLY A 61 -10.87 5.26 11.96
N TYR A 62 -9.75 5.97 11.91
CA TYR A 62 -9.57 7.22 11.17
C TYR A 62 -8.54 7.02 10.08
N ILE A 63 -8.84 7.50 8.88
CA ILE A 63 -7.84 7.73 7.83
C ILE A 63 -7.59 9.23 7.76
N LEU A 64 -6.34 9.63 7.89
CA LEU A 64 -5.91 11.02 7.78
C LEU A 64 -5.11 11.21 6.51
N ASP A 65 -5.51 12.20 5.71
CA ASP A 65 -4.74 12.70 4.59
C ASP A 65 -3.78 13.78 5.12
N VAL A 66 -2.48 13.50 5.03
CA VAL A 66 -1.41 14.37 5.50
C VAL A 66 -0.67 14.95 4.31
N GLN A 67 -0.70 16.27 4.18
CA GLN A 67 0.12 17.01 3.23
C GLN A 67 1.30 17.62 3.99
N ALA A 68 2.52 17.31 3.57
CA ALA A 68 3.71 17.82 4.23
C ALA A 68 4.83 18.11 3.23
N ASN A 69 5.74 19.00 3.62
CA ASN A 69 7.03 19.15 2.98
C ASN A 69 8.09 18.42 3.81
N VAL A 70 8.79 17.47 3.20
CA VAL A 70 9.88 16.73 3.82
C VAL A 70 11.16 17.01 3.05
N GLN A 71 12.11 17.70 3.68
CA GLN A 71 13.39 18.05 3.07
C GLN A 71 13.27 18.73 1.68
N GLY A 72 12.28 19.61 1.51
CA GLY A 72 12.07 20.34 0.26
C GLY A 72 11.17 19.63 -0.75
N LYS A 73 10.78 18.37 -0.52
CA LYS A 73 9.82 17.64 -1.36
C LYS A 73 8.44 17.66 -0.73
N ASP A 74 7.43 18.03 -1.53
CA ASP A 74 6.04 17.90 -1.13
C ASP A 74 5.58 16.44 -1.23
N ILE A 75 4.95 15.95 -0.17
CA ILE A 75 4.42 14.61 -0.06
C ILE A 75 2.96 14.67 0.36
N ASN A 76 2.18 13.73 -0.17
CA ASN A 76 0.85 13.39 0.31
C ASN A 76 0.95 11.98 0.87
N ALA A 77 0.59 11.80 2.13
CA ALA A 77 0.58 10.51 2.78
C ALA A 77 -0.79 10.28 3.42
N LYS A 78 -1.14 9.01 3.60
CA LYS A 78 -2.29 8.62 4.40
C LYS A 78 -1.79 7.90 5.65
N ASP A 79 -2.38 8.24 6.79
CA ASP A 79 -2.12 7.53 8.04
C ASP A 79 -3.41 6.98 8.64
N ILE A 80 -3.29 5.90 9.41
CA ILE A 80 -4.40 5.24 10.09
C ILE A 80 -4.15 5.24 11.58
N LEU A 81 -5.13 5.72 12.35
CA LEU A 81 -5.17 5.58 13.80
C LEU A 81 -6.56 5.20 14.28
N PHE A 82 -6.63 4.84 15.55
CA PHE A 82 -7.85 4.44 16.23
C PHE A 82 -8.08 5.29 17.47
N SER A 83 -9.33 5.62 17.77
CA SER A 83 -9.65 6.35 18.99
C SER A 83 -11.08 6.11 19.47
N ASP A 84 -11.26 6.15 20.79
CA ASP A 84 -12.57 6.24 21.47
C ASP A 84 -12.99 7.68 21.81
N GLY A 85 -12.27 8.67 21.28
CA GLY A 85 -12.44 10.10 21.57
C GLY A 85 -11.62 10.61 22.77
N LYS A 86 -11.06 9.72 23.61
CA LYS A 86 -10.19 10.07 24.73
C LYS A 86 -8.77 9.55 24.57
N TYR A 87 -8.63 8.29 24.15
CA TYR A 87 -7.37 7.61 23.93
C TYR A 87 -7.15 7.39 22.44
N ILE A 88 -5.88 7.35 22.02
CA ILE A 88 -5.48 7.07 20.65
C ILE A 88 -4.58 5.85 20.65
N SER A 89 -4.83 4.93 19.71
CA SER A 89 -3.93 3.84 19.39
C SER A 89 -3.54 3.89 17.92
N LEU A 90 -2.26 3.66 17.63
CA LEU A 90 -1.75 3.54 16.25
C LEU A 90 -1.95 2.14 15.66
N GLU A 91 -2.26 1.17 16.53
CA GLU A 91 -2.46 -0.21 16.15
C GLU A 91 -3.49 -0.87 17.07
N LEU A 92 -4.41 -1.62 16.50
CA LEU A 92 -5.35 -2.47 17.24
C LEU A 92 -5.32 -3.83 16.58
N ILE A 93 -5.01 -4.85 17.37
CA ILE A 93 -4.92 -6.22 16.90
C ILE A 93 -5.99 -7.02 17.63
N ASP A 94 -6.81 -7.74 16.86
CA ASP A 94 -7.73 -8.72 17.37
C ASP A 94 -6.93 -9.87 17.99
N SER A 95 -7.11 -10.10 19.30
CA SER A 95 -6.31 -11.08 20.05
C SER A 95 -6.61 -12.53 19.70
N GLU A 96 -7.80 -12.82 19.15
CA GLU A 96 -8.20 -14.17 18.78
C GLU A 96 -7.65 -14.56 17.42
N THR A 97 -7.67 -13.62 16.47
CA THR A 97 -7.31 -13.86 15.07
C THR A 97 -5.91 -13.36 14.71
N GLY A 98 -5.30 -12.51 15.55
CA GLY A 98 -4.02 -11.84 15.28
C GLY A 98 -4.09 -10.78 14.19
N LYS A 99 -5.29 -10.43 13.71
CA LYS A 99 -5.48 -9.49 12.60
C LYS A 99 -5.51 -8.05 13.07
N SER A 100 -4.85 -7.17 12.32
CA SER A 100 -4.97 -5.73 12.55
C SER A 100 -6.36 -5.24 12.15
N LEU A 101 -6.96 -4.38 12.98
CA LEU A 101 -8.20 -3.68 12.65
C LEU A 101 -8.01 -2.63 11.54
N LYS A 102 -6.77 -2.36 11.09
CA LYS A 102 -6.51 -1.53 9.91
C LYS A 102 -7.20 -2.12 8.67
N ASP A 103 -7.32 -3.44 8.60
CA ASP A 103 -8.00 -4.12 7.49
C ASP A 103 -9.48 -3.73 7.36
N LEU A 104 -10.11 -3.31 8.46
CA LEU A 104 -11.51 -2.86 8.43
C LEU A 104 -11.66 -1.47 7.83
N VAL A 105 -10.61 -0.65 7.84
CA VAL A 105 -10.64 0.72 7.29
C VAL A 105 -9.95 0.80 5.93
N THR A 106 -9.05 -0.12 5.61
CA THR A 106 -8.40 -0.20 4.29
C THR A 106 -9.45 -0.37 3.19
N PRO A 107 -9.42 0.47 2.13
CA PRO A 107 -10.29 0.32 0.98
C PRO A 107 -10.08 -1.03 0.29
N ASN A 108 -11.18 -1.64 -0.18
CA ASN A 108 -11.09 -2.80 -1.07
C ASN A 108 -10.67 -2.35 -2.47
N LEU A 109 -9.96 -3.21 -3.19
CA LEU A 109 -9.58 -2.95 -4.57
C LEU A 109 -10.82 -2.95 -5.48
N THR A 110 -10.78 -2.04 -6.45
CA THR A 110 -11.75 -1.98 -7.56
C THR A 110 -11.20 -2.71 -8.80
N ASP A 111 -11.98 -2.77 -9.87
CA ASP A 111 -11.54 -3.44 -11.11
C ASP A 111 -10.32 -2.79 -11.78
N ASN A 112 -10.01 -1.52 -11.45
CA ASN A 112 -8.83 -0.81 -11.98
C ASN A 112 -7.50 -1.47 -11.57
N TYR A 113 -7.50 -2.32 -10.55
CA TYR A 113 -6.34 -3.08 -10.06
C TYR A 113 -6.09 -4.40 -10.80
N HIS A 114 -6.90 -4.69 -11.83
CA HIS A 114 -6.83 -5.92 -12.61
C HIS A 114 -6.46 -5.66 -14.07
N ASP A 115 -5.66 -4.63 -14.32
CA ASP A 115 -5.16 -4.26 -15.64
C ASP A 115 -4.32 -5.41 -16.24
N LYS A 116 -4.60 -5.80 -17.50
CA LYS A 116 -3.90 -6.90 -18.17
C LYS A 116 -2.39 -6.67 -18.30
N SER A 117 -1.94 -5.42 -18.37
CA SER A 117 -0.50 -5.08 -18.39
C SER A 117 0.21 -5.46 -17.09
N LYS A 118 -0.54 -5.51 -15.98
CA LYS A 118 -0.04 -5.87 -14.64
C LYS A 118 -0.18 -7.35 -14.33
N LEU A 119 -0.82 -8.14 -15.20
CA LEU A 119 -0.88 -9.59 -15.06
C LEU A 119 0.52 -10.19 -15.31
N ILE A 120 1.06 -10.89 -14.30
CA ILE A 120 2.39 -11.53 -14.38
C ILE A 120 2.33 -13.05 -14.33
N ALA A 121 1.22 -13.63 -13.84
CA ALA A 121 1.01 -15.07 -13.84
C ALA A 121 -0.49 -15.42 -13.87
N GLY A 122 -0.79 -16.61 -14.40
CA GLY A 122 -2.16 -17.13 -14.43
C GLY A 122 -3.03 -16.58 -15.57
N ASN A 123 -4.35 -16.61 -15.38
CA ASN A 123 -5.32 -16.29 -16.42
C ASN A 123 -6.13 -15.04 -16.05
N ALA A 124 -6.10 -14.00 -16.88
CA ALA A 124 -6.86 -12.76 -16.66
C ALA A 124 -8.37 -12.96 -16.42
N ASN A 125 -8.94 -14.05 -16.95
CA ASN A 125 -10.35 -14.40 -16.82
C ASN A 125 -10.65 -15.30 -15.61
N ALA A 126 -9.65 -15.61 -14.79
CA ALA A 126 -9.81 -16.35 -13.55
C ALA A 126 -10.77 -15.62 -12.59
N LYS A 127 -11.57 -16.41 -11.86
CA LYS A 127 -12.46 -15.87 -10.83
C LYS A 127 -11.68 -15.36 -9.63
N GLU A 128 -10.60 -16.06 -9.27
CA GLU A 128 -9.76 -15.69 -8.14
C GLU A 128 -8.65 -14.77 -8.60
N LYS A 129 -8.56 -13.61 -7.98
CA LYS A 129 -7.60 -12.55 -8.34
C LYS A 129 -6.74 -12.20 -7.15
N ILE A 130 -5.44 -12.14 -7.40
CA ILE A 130 -4.42 -11.73 -6.45
C ILE A 130 -3.80 -10.45 -6.98
N VAL A 131 -3.67 -9.45 -6.12
CA VAL A 131 -2.90 -8.24 -6.39
C VAL A 131 -1.81 -8.13 -5.34
N ILE A 132 -0.57 -7.91 -5.79
CA ILE A 132 0.59 -7.71 -4.91
C ILE A 132 1.26 -6.36 -5.22
N PHE A 133 1.45 -5.58 -4.16
CA PHE A 133 2.34 -4.41 -4.15
C PHE A 133 3.65 -4.82 -3.50
N SER A 134 4.77 -4.62 -4.19
CA SER A 134 6.04 -5.16 -3.74
C SER A 134 7.26 -4.37 -4.19
N ASP A 135 8.32 -4.53 -3.42
CA ASP A 135 9.64 -3.94 -3.62
C ASP A 135 10.65 -5.06 -3.92
N PRO A 136 11.34 -5.03 -5.08
CA PRO A 136 12.28 -6.10 -5.48
C PRO A 136 13.51 -6.25 -4.58
N LEU A 137 13.82 -5.26 -3.73
CA LEU A 137 14.94 -5.30 -2.80
C LEU A 137 14.51 -5.51 -1.34
N CYS A 138 13.22 -5.59 -1.06
CA CYS A 138 12.74 -5.89 0.29
C CYS A 138 12.97 -7.37 0.64
N PRO A 139 13.66 -7.69 1.75
CA PRO A 139 13.96 -9.08 2.12
C PRO A 139 12.72 -9.97 2.20
N PHE A 140 11.64 -9.49 2.84
CA PHE A 140 10.38 -10.24 2.92
C PHE A 140 9.72 -10.47 1.54
N CYS A 141 9.93 -9.55 0.60
CA CYS A 141 9.39 -9.71 -0.75
C CYS A 141 10.17 -10.75 -1.55
N LYS A 142 11.51 -10.79 -1.38
CA LYS A 142 12.39 -11.79 -2.00
C LYS A 142 11.99 -13.21 -1.60
N ASP A 143 11.58 -13.42 -0.36
CA ASP A 143 11.11 -14.73 0.09
C ASP A 143 9.68 -15.01 -0.41
N TYR A 144 8.78 -14.02 -0.33
CA TYR A 144 7.35 -14.23 -0.51
C TYR A 144 6.86 -14.23 -1.97
N VAL A 145 7.31 -13.28 -2.79
CA VAL A 145 6.76 -13.06 -4.14
C VAL A 145 7.04 -14.24 -5.07
N PRO A 146 8.25 -14.85 -5.09
CA PRO A 146 8.51 -16.05 -5.89
C PRO A 146 7.55 -17.19 -5.57
N ASP A 147 7.22 -17.40 -4.30
CA ASP A 147 6.32 -18.48 -3.88
C ASP A 147 4.90 -18.26 -4.38
N VAL A 148 4.38 -17.03 -4.31
CA VAL A 148 3.06 -16.72 -4.87
C VAL A 148 3.05 -16.89 -6.39
N ILE A 149 4.08 -16.42 -7.11
CA ILE A 149 4.19 -16.61 -8.57
C ILE A 149 4.20 -18.10 -8.91
N LYS A 150 5.02 -18.90 -8.22
CA LYS A 150 5.11 -20.35 -8.42
C LYS A 150 3.78 -21.05 -8.13
N PHE A 151 3.06 -20.62 -7.09
CA PHE A 151 1.74 -21.15 -6.75
C PHE A 151 0.70 -20.82 -7.83
N VAL A 152 0.64 -19.58 -8.30
CA VAL A 152 -0.29 -19.18 -9.37
C VAL A 152 0.02 -19.90 -10.67
N ASN A 153 1.29 -20.08 -11.02
CA ASN A 153 1.68 -20.85 -12.21
C ASN A 153 1.20 -22.31 -12.15
N LYS A 154 1.21 -22.94 -10.97
CA LYS A 154 0.65 -24.29 -10.77
C LYS A 154 -0.88 -24.32 -10.87
N ASN A 155 -1.56 -23.20 -10.64
CA ASN A 155 -3.02 -23.05 -10.61
C ASN A 155 -3.52 -22.08 -11.70
N SER A 156 -2.81 -21.98 -12.82
CA SER A 156 -2.91 -20.87 -13.78
C SER A 156 -4.28 -20.70 -14.43
N ASN A 157 -5.09 -21.76 -14.49
CA ASN A 157 -6.44 -21.70 -15.02
C ASN A 157 -7.45 -21.02 -14.07
N ASN A 158 -7.17 -21.03 -12.76
CA ASN A 158 -8.12 -20.65 -11.72
C ASN A 158 -7.79 -19.31 -11.06
N ILE A 159 -6.55 -18.84 -11.21
CA ILE A 159 -6.03 -17.67 -10.50
C ILE A 159 -5.40 -16.68 -11.49
N ALA A 160 -5.60 -15.39 -11.26
CA ALA A 160 -4.88 -14.28 -11.89
C ALA A 160 -3.98 -13.59 -10.87
N LEU A 161 -2.71 -13.38 -11.19
CA LEU A 161 -1.77 -12.61 -10.36
C LEU A 161 -1.39 -11.31 -11.05
N TYR A 162 -1.78 -10.21 -10.41
CA TYR A 162 -1.42 -8.85 -10.80
C TYR A 162 -0.35 -8.30 -9.86
N TYR A 163 0.61 -7.59 -10.43
CA TYR A 163 1.78 -7.08 -9.71
C TYR A 163 1.95 -5.59 -9.97
N TYR A 164 2.22 -4.85 -8.89
CA TYR A 164 2.45 -3.41 -8.89
C TYR A 164 3.77 -3.10 -8.18
N HIS A 165 4.61 -2.28 -8.84
CA HIS A 165 5.85 -1.81 -8.25
C HIS A 165 5.58 -0.85 -7.10
N PHE A 166 6.12 -1.15 -5.92
CA PHE A 166 6.03 -0.29 -4.75
C PHE A 166 7.40 -0.17 -4.05
N PRO A 167 8.41 0.41 -4.73
CA PRO A 167 9.75 0.54 -4.16
C PRO A 167 9.72 1.46 -2.93
N LEU A 168 10.18 0.96 -1.79
CA LEU A 168 10.26 1.72 -0.54
C LEU A 168 11.49 2.62 -0.57
N MET A 169 11.53 3.64 -1.43
CA MET A 169 12.73 4.43 -1.77
C MET A 169 13.50 5.02 -0.57
N ALA A 170 12.84 5.27 0.56
CA ALA A 170 13.53 5.70 1.78
C ALA A 170 14.39 4.58 2.40
N LEU A 171 13.94 3.34 2.26
CA LEU A 171 14.62 2.13 2.74
C LEU A 171 15.49 1.52 1.64
N HIS A 172 15.02 1.45 0.41
CA HIS A 172 15.69 0.80 -0.72
C HIS A 172 15.73 1.73 -1.95
N PRO A 173 16.54 2.81 -1.95
CA PRO A 173 16.70 3.71 -3.10
C PRO A 173 16.95 3.00 -4.43
N ALA A 174 17.74 1.93 -4.43
CA ALA A 174 18.06 1.16 -5.63
C ALA A 174 16.84 0.42 -6.24
N ALA A 175 15.74 0.26 -5.48
CA ALA A 175 14.56 -0.46 -5.93
C ALA A 175 13.78 0.29 -7.01
N ALA A 176 13.86 1.62 -7.05
CA ALA A 176 13.20 2.43 -8.06
C ALA A 176 13.81 2.21 -9.46
N PRO A 177 15.12 2.41 -9.71
CA PRO A 177 15.72 2.10 -11.00
C PRO A 177 15.61 0.61 -11.34
N LEU A 178 15.71 -0.30 -10.36
CA LEU A 178 15.49 -1.73 -10.60
C LEU A 178 14.06 -2.03 -11.09
N SER A 179 13.04 -1.40 -10.50
CA SER A 179 11.65 -1.52 -10.94
C SER A 179 11.45 -0.99 -12.37
N LYS A 180 12.08 0.14 -12.72
CA LYS A 180 12.05 0.67 -14.09
C LYS A 180 12.69 -0.29 -15.10
N LEU A 181 13.79 -0.96 -14.72
CA LEU A 181 14.45 -1.96 -15.55
C LEU A 181 13.56 -3.17 -15.82
N VAL A 182 12.79 -3.61 -14.82
CA VAL A 182 11.78 -4.68 -14.98
C VAL A 182 10.76 -4.30 -16.05
N GLU A 183 10.19 -3.08 -15.98
CA GLU A 183 9.21 -2.62 -16.97
C GLU A 183 9.82 -2.52 -18.39
N VAL A 184 11.03 -1.97 -18.52
CA VAL A 184 11.71 -1.90 -19.84
C VAL A 184 12.00 -3.31 -20.38
N ALA A 185 12.47 -4.22 -19.53
CA ALA A 185 12.75 -5.60 -19.93
C ALA A 185 11.46 -6.32 -20.37
N LYS A 186 10.35 -6.10 -19.66
CA LYS A 186 9.03 -6.62 -20.01
C LYS A 186 8.56 -6.09 -21.36
N HIS A 187 8.69 -4.79 -21.61
CA HIS A 187 8.38 -4.18 -22.92
C HIS A 187 9.24 -4.75 -24.06
N LYS A 188 10.48 -5.16 -23.76
CA LYS A 188 11.38 -5.85 -24.70
C LYS A 188 11.13 -7.35 -24.81
N GLY A 189 10.13 -7.89 -24.12
CA GLY A 189 9.73 -9.29 -24.21
C GLY A 189 10.57 -10.26 -23.37
N VAL A 190 11.30 -9.77 -22.36
CA VAL A 190 11.99 -10.64 -21.40
C VAL A 190 10.95 -11.35 -20.53
N LYS A 191 10.78 -12.66 -20.76
CA LYS A 191 9.80 -13.48 -20.04
C LYS A 191 10.17 -13.67 -18.57
N ASP A 192 9.15 -13.72 -17.73
CA ASP A 192 9.23 -14.02 -16.30
C ASP A 192 10.19 -13.10 -15.54
N ILE A 193 10.35 -11.86 -16.00
CA ILE A 193 11.37 -10.95 -15.48
C ILE A 193 11.11 -10.60 -14.01
N GLU A 194 9.85 -10.46 -13.60
CA GLU A 194 9.48 -10.22 -12.21
C GLU A 194 10.01 -11.35 -11.30
N LEU A 195 9.75 -12.62 -11.65
CA LEU A 195 10.25 -13.77 -10.89
C LEU A 195 11.78 -13.79 -10.84
N LYS A 196 12.44 -13.63 -11.98
CA LYS A 196 13.90 -13.65 -12.09
C LYS A 196 14.54 -12.57 -11.22
N VAL A 197 13.99 -11.36 -11.21
CA VAL A 197 14.50 -10.26 -10.38
C VAL A 197 14.41 -10.55 -8.90
N TYR A 198 13.33 -11.19 -8.43
CA TYR A 198 13.23 -11.60 -7.02
C TYR A 198 14.19 -12.74 -6.66
N GLU A 199 14.46 -13.66 -7.60
CA GLU A 199 15.39 -14.78 -7.39
C GLU A 199 16.87 -14.37 -7.53
N THR A 200 17.17 -13.24 -8.16
CA THR A 200 18.52 -12.69 -8.26
C THR A 200 18.99 -12.09 -6.94
N ASP A 201 20.22 -12.46 -6.55
CA ASP A 201 20.90 -11.91 -5.40
C ASP A 201 21.64 -10.60 -5.74
N TRP A 202 20.89 -9.49 -5.73
CA TRP A 202 21.39 -8.16 -6.09
C TRP A 202 22.50 -7.61 -5.18
N GLU A 203 22.62 -8.11 -3.95
CA GLU A 203 23.65 -7.66 -2.99
C GLU A 203 25.07 -7.97 -3.47
N LYS A 204 25.23 -8.94 -4.37
CA LYS A 204 26.50 -9.23 -5.07
C LYS A 204 26.93 -8.12 -6.03
N TYR A 205 25.99 -7.29 -6.47
CA TYR A 205 26.19 -6.29 -7.49
C TYR A 205 26.20 -4.87 -6.92
N PHE A 206 25.24 -4.54 -6.07
CA PHE A 206 25.11 -3.21 -5.48
C PHE A 206 24.46 -3.25 -4.09
N ASP A 207 24.77 -2.23 -3.29
CA ASP A 207 24.09 -2.00 -2.02
C ASP A 207 22.66 -1.51 -2.29
N VAL A 208 21.71 -1.98 -1.49
CA VAL A 208 20.29 -1.61 -1.53
C VAL A 208 20.05 -0.09 -1.37
N LYS A 209 20.97 0.62 -0.73
CA LYS A 209 21.01 2.10 -0.60
C LYS A 209 21.66 2.82 -1.78
N SER A 210 22.14 2.11 -2.79
CA SER A 210 22.78 2.73 -3.95
C SER A 210 21.80 3.66 -4.68
N VAL A 211 22.29 4.85 -5.03
CA VAL A 211 21.61 5.81 -5.89
C VAL A 211 22.27 5.89 -7.28
N ASP A 212 23.26 5.03 -7.55
CA ASP A 212 23.96 4.97 -8.82
C ASP A 212 23.16 4.11 -9.81
N GLU A 213 22.28 4.76 -10.57
CA GLU A 213 21.43 4.09 -11.56
C GLU A 213 22.24 3.37 -12.65
N LYS A 214 23.43 3.87 -13.00
CA LYS A 214 24.29 3.25 -14.01
C LYS A 214 24.82 1.92 -13.51
N LYS A 215 25.27 1.86 -12.25
CA LYS A 215 25.71 0.61 -11.62
C LYS A 215 24.58 -0.43 -11.58
N ILE A 216 23.36 -0.01 -11.26
CA ILE A 216 22.18 -0.90 -11.19
C ILE A 216 21.81 -1.41 -12.59
N LEU A 217 21.84 -0.54 -13.60
CA LEU A 217 21.63 -0.90 -15.00
C LEU A 217 22.68 -1.91 -15.51
N GLU A 218 23.96 -1.66 -15.25
CA GLU A 218 25.06 -2.54 -15.67
C GLU A 218 24.93 -3.94 -15.04
N ALA A 219 24.58 -4.00 -13.76
CA ALA A 219 24.30 -5.25 -13.06
C ALA A 219 23.12 -6.02 -13.70
N PHE A 220 22.01 -5.32 -13.95
CA PHE A 220 20.82 -5.93 -14.55
C PHE A 220 21.09 -6.45 -15.97
N ASN A 221 21.74 -5.65 -16.80
CA ASN A 221 22.13 -6.05 -18.16
C ASN A 221 23.05 -7.26 -18.15
N LYS A 222 24.00 -7.32 -17.21
CA LYS A 222 24.90 -8.46 -17.05
C LYS A 222 24.14 -9.72 -16.62
N GLU A 223 23.27 -9.61 -15.61
CA GLU A 223 22.52 -10.76 -15.07
C GLU A 223 21.58 -11.37 -16.11
N PHE A 224 20.84 -10.52 -16.84
CA PHE A 224 19.80 -10.98 -17.77
C PHE A 224 20.22 -10.96 -19.24
N ASN A 225 21.51 -10.68 -19.51
CA ASN A 225 22.06 -10.56 -20.86
C ASN A 225 21.23 -9.60 -21.75
N THR A 226 20.84 -8.46 -21.19
CA THR A 226 20.10 -7.41 -21.89
C THR A 226 21.02 -6.27 -22.32
N SER A 227 20.55 -5.43 -23.25
CA SER A 227 21.26 -4.25 -23.76
C SER A 227 20.48 -2.96 -23.51
N ILE A 228 19.79 -2.89 -22.37
CA ILE A 228 19.01 -1.72 -21.96
C ILE A 228 19.96 -0.54 -21.77
N LYS A 229 19.54 0.65 -22.18
CA LYS A 229 20.29 1.89 -22.01
C LYS A 229 19.66 2.78 -20.95
N LEU A 230 20.46 3.67 -20.37
CA LEU A 230 20.04 4.54 -19.27
C LEU A 230 18.90 5.48 -19.68
N GLU A 231 18.91 5.94 -20.94
CA GLU A 231 17.85 6.76 -21.52
C GLU A 231 16.49 6.03 -21.58
N GLU A 232 16.47 4.69 -21.68
CA GLU A 232 15.24 3.92 -21.79
C GLU A 232 14.48 3.87 -20.46
N ILE A 233 15.18 3.75 -19.34
CA ILE A 233 14.58 3.80 -18.01
C ILE A 233 14.26 5.23 -17.56
N SER A 234 14.80 6.24 -18.24
CA SER A 234 14.58 7.66 -17.93
C SER A 234 13.43 8.28 -18.74
N THR A 235 12.78 7.51 -19.62
CA THR A 235 11.68 8.02 -20.43
C THR A 235 10.49 8.46 -19.58
N LYS A 236 9.74 9.45 -20.08
CA LYS A 236 8.50 9.91 -19.44
C LYS A 236 7.51 8.77 -19.23
N GLU A 237 7.41 7.84 -20.18
CA GLU A 237 6.52 6.69 -20.11
C GLU A 237 6.86 5.77 -18.92
N ILE A 238 8.12 5.36 -18.79
CA ILE A 238 8.56 4.46 -17.71
C ILE A 238 8.41 5.13 -16.33
N ASN A 239 8.73 6.43 -16.23
CA ASN A 239 8.51 7.18 -15.01
C ASN A 239 7.02 7.21 -14.62
N LEU A 240 6.12 7.47 -15.58
CA LEU A 240 4.68 7.47 -15.34
C LEU A 240 4.13 6.09 -14.96
N LEU A 241 4.66 5.00 -15.51
CA LEU A 241 4.27 3.65 -15.11
C LEU A 241 4.61 3.38 -13.63
N LEU A 242 5.83 3.72 -13.21
CA LEU A 242 6.25 3.55 -11.82
C LEU A 242 5.46 4.46 -10.87
N GLU A 243 5.28 5.73 -11.22
CA GLU A 243 4.49 6.68 -10.43
C GLU A 243 3.03 6.23 -10.30
N LYS A 244 2.45 5.67 -11.38
CA LYS A 244 1.10 5.12 -11.36
C LYS A 244 1.00 3.93 -10.38
N ASP A 245 1.93 2.99 -10.41
CA ASP A 245 1.89 1.84 -9.49
C ASP A 245 2.01 2.26 -8.03
N ILE A 246 2.90 3.22 -7.73
CA ILE A 246 3.06 3.79 -6.39
C ILE A 246 1.76 4.46 -5.96
N SER A 247 1.19 5.34 -6.78
CA SER A 247 -0.05 6.05 -6.42
C SER A 247 -1.24 5.13 -6.25
N MET A 248 -1.33 4.04 -7.03
CA MET A 248 -2.34 2.99 -6.83
C MET A 248 -2.15 2.28 -5.48
N GLY A 249 -0.93 2.00 -5.05
CA GLY A 249 -0.68 1.44 -3.73
C GLY A 249 -1.05 2.42 -2.60
N GLU A 250 -0.73 3.70 -2.76
CA GLU A 250 -1.08 4.76 -1.81
C GLU A 250 -2.61 4.94 -1.66
N GLU A 251 -3.37 4.83 -2.75
CA GLU A 251 -4.84 4.92 -2.76
C GLU A 251 -5.48 3.87 -1.83
N VAL A 252 -4.90 2.67 -1.76
CA VAL A 252 -5.38 1.55 -0.94
C VAL A 252 -4.53 1.32 0.31
N LEU A 253 -3.83 2.37 0.78
CA LEU A 253 -3.11 2.39 2.06
C LEU A 253 -2.02 1.32 2.19
N VAL A 254 -1.31 1.03 1.10
CA VAL A 254 -0.09 0.22 1.15
C VAL A 254 0.98 1.00 1.92
N SER A 255 1.26 0.56 3.15
CA SER A 255 2.25 1.19 4.04
C SER A 255 3.54 0.36 4.15
N GLY A 256 3.67 -0.72 3.40
CA GLY A 256 4.81 -1.62 3.43
C GLY A 256 4.68 -2.77 2.43
N THR A 257 5.77 -3.49 2.21
CA THR A 257 5.84 -4.58 1.23
C THR A 257 6.31 -5.89 1.89
N PRO A 258 5.83 -7.06 1.43
CA PRO A 258 4.76 -7.21 0.45
C PRO A 258 3.40 -6.87 1.08
N THR A 259 2.53 -6.23 0.30
CA THR A 259 1.09 -6.13 0.63
C THR A 259 0.31 -6.88 -0.43
N ILE A 260 -0.56 -7.78 0.02
CA ILE A 260 -1.34 -8.67 -0.85
C ILE A 260 -2.84 -8.46 -0.63
N PHE A 261 -3.59 -8.49 -1.72
CA PHE A 261 -5.03 -8.48 -1.75
C PHE A 261 -5.54 -9.73 -2.47
N ILE A 262 -6.57 -10.36 -1.92
CA ILE A 262 -7.23 -11.54 -2.44
C ILE A 262 -8.68 -11.20 -2.72
N ASN A 263 -9.09 -11.29 -3.99
CA ASN A 263 -10.42 -10.92 -4.47
C ASN A 263 -10.84 -9.51 -4.01
N GLY A 264 -9.89 -8.57 -4.09
CA GLY A 264 -10.07 -7.18 -3.72
C GLY A 264 -9.98 -6.86 -2.22
N VAL A 265 -9.85 -7.86 -1.35
CA VAL A 265 -9.74 -7.66 0.11
C VAL A 265 -8.29 -7.88 0.55
N LYS A 266 -7.74 -6.96 1.34
CA LYS A 266 -6.39 -7.10 1.89
C LYS A 266 -6.28 -8.38 2.72
N ASP A 267 -5.18 -9.12 2.54
CA ASP A 267 -4.86 -10.29 3.35
C ASP A 267 -3.62 -10.03 4.20
N SER A 268 -3.85 -9.57 5.44
CA SER A 268 -2.77 -9.34 6.41
C SER A 268 -2.08 -10.61 6.88
N SER A 269 -2.69 -11.80 6.71
CA SER A 269 -2.01 -13.06 7.03
C SER A 269 -0.93 -13.42 6.02
N ARG A 270 -1.08 -12.94 4.77
CA ARG A 270 -0.27 -13.34 3.60
C ARG A 270 -0.30 -14.83 3.29
N LEU A 271 -1.24 -15.60 3.84
CA LEU A 271 -1.33 -17.05 3.63
C LEU A 271 -2.60 -17.45 2.87
N LYS A 272 -3.56 -16.52 2.68
CA LYS A 272 -4.86 -16.85 2.11
C LYS A 272 -4.76 -17.33 0.67
N TYR A 273 -3.73 -16.92 -0.08
CA TYR A 273 -3.53 -17.35 -1.45
C TYR A 273 -3.38 -18.88 -1.58
N GLU A 274 -2.86 -19.56 -0.56
CA GLU A 274 -2.68 -21.03 -0.55
C GLU A 274 -4.02 -21.79 -0.50
N THR A 275 -5.10 -21.10 -0.15
CA THR A 275 -6.45 -21.68 -0.12
C THR A 275 -7.17 -21.62 -1.46
N LEU A 276 -6.64 -20.83 -2.40
CA LEU A 276 -7.19 -20.61 -3.73
C LEU A 276 -6.89 -21.79 -4.67
N GLY A 277 -7.53 -21.80 -5.83
CA GLY A 277 -7.32 -22.77 -6.90
C GLY A 277 -7.91 -24.15 -6.63
N LYS A 278 -8.54 -24.35 -5.46
CA LYS A 278 -9.21 -25.60 -5.07
C LYS A 278 -10.56 -25.70 -5.79
N LYS A 279 -10.81 -26.85 -6.42
CA LYS A 279 -12.11 -27.22 -7.00
C LYS A 279 -13.01 -27.85 -5.95
#